data_AF-A0AAW1PU06-F1
#
_entry.id   AF-A0AAW1PU06-F1
#
_cell.length_a   1.000
_cell.length_b   1.000
_cell.length_c   1.000
_cell.angle_alpha   90.00
_cell.angle_beta   90.00
_cell.angle_gamma   90.00
#
_symmetry.space_group_name_H-M   'P 1'
#
loop_
_entity.id
_entity.type
_entity.pdbx_description
1 polymer ?
#
loop_
_entity_poly.entity_id
_entity_poly.type
_entity_poly.pdbx_seq_one_letter_code
_entity_poly.pdbx_strand_id
1 'polypeptide(L)'
;MTTRLPPVLQFQDSHLPTHSTTGKMGAAEVPRVQPYSGNQPLLQATHPPLSAPSPDADGENGTKYSMFNLKRYRKYFNVDTEDVLSRMLDSVVGFFRADFLEKTTDSADLYGPFWIATTLVFVGAVTGNYANYVSYKAKHSQQPDAELPTWYYNVDKVGYSAALFYGYVGVIGLLLFASLKWLFKSTVSLAQVWCTYGYSLSLFIPISFFCIFPYEVARWVLVMAATLTSGLFLMLNFRQPIFDVAGAKALPVWLLQGVLHLGLGLVLKLYFFQYW
;
A
#
# COMPACT_ATOMS: atom_id res chain seq x y z
N MET A 1 63.02 11.46 -21.39
CA MET A 1 61.58 11.77 -21.46
C MET A 1 60.93 11.08 -20.26
N THR A 2 60.81 11.80 -19.14
CA THR A 2 60.39 11.25 -17.83
C THR A 2 58.91 11.53 -17.60
N THR A 3 58.12 10.46 -17.55
CA THR A 3 56.67 10.47 -17.28
C THR A 3 56.42 10.73 -15.79
N ARG A 4 55.75 11.84 -15.46
CA ARG A 4 55.27 12.13 -14.09
C ARG A 4 53.89 11.51 -13.89
N LEU A 5 53.72 10.72 -12.83
CA LEU A 5 52.41 10.24 -12.36
C LEU A 5 51.66 11.37 -11.63
N PRO A 6 50.31 11.41 -11.68
CA PRO A 6 49.52 12.43 -10.98
C PRO A 6 49.47 12.17 -9.46
N PRO A 7 49.24 13.22 -8.64
CA PRO A 7 49.24 13.12 -7.19
C PRO A 7 48.02 12.35 -6.66
N VAL A 8 48.23 11.57 -5.61
CA VAL A 8 47.18 10.84 -4.87
C VAL A 8 46.36 11.85 -4.07
N LEU A 9 45.03 11.81 -4.20
CA LEU A 9 44.11 12.63 -3.40
C LEU A 9 44.10 12.13 -1.96
N GLN A 10 44.49 12.98 -1.01
CA GLN A 10 44.27 12.77 0.42
C GLN A 10 42.90 13.34 0.82
N PHE A 11 42.05 12.51 1.41
CA PHE A 11 40.80 12.97 2.02
C PHE A 11 41.07 13.47 3.44
N GLN A 12 40.46 14.60 3.78
CA GLN A 12 40.58 15.21 5.10
C GLN A 12 39.65 14.49 6.09
N ASP A 13 40.20 13.94 7.17
CA ASP A 13 39.42 13.27 8.20
C ASP A 13 38.41 14.24 8.84
N SER A 14 37.14 13.84 8.88
CA SER A 14 36.05 14.65 9.42
C SER A 14 36.10 14.63 10.95
N HIS A 15 36.34 15.79 11.58
CA HIS A 15 36.29 15.98 13.04
C HIS A 15 34.86 16.13 13.59
N LEU A 16 33.92 15.28 13.15
CA LEU A 16 32.58 15.27 13.73
C LEU A 16 32.60 14.46 15.05
N PRO A 17 32.19 15.04 16.19
CA PRO A 17 32.14 14.32 17.46
C PRO A 17 31.08 13.22 17.40
N THR A 18 31.52 11.97 17.32
CA THR A 18 30.67 10.78 17.45
C THR A 18 30.50 10.42 18.92
N HIS A 19 29.84 11.28 19.70
CA HIS A 19 29.34 10.87 21.02
C HIS A 19 28.09 11.64 21.47
N SER A 20 27.03 10.86 21.71
CA SER A 20 25.89 11.06 22.61
C SER A 20 24.74 11.99 22.20
N THR A 21 23.64 11.35 21.80
CA THR A 21 22.32 11.61 22.40
C THR A 21 21.70 10.26 22.78
N THR A 22 22.17 9.72 23.91
CA THR A 22 21.42 8.70 24.66
C THR A 22 21.57 9.05 26.13
N GLY A 23 20.42 9.17 26.82
CA GLY A 23 20.31 9.77 28.15
C GLY A 23 21.15 9.06 29.22
N LYS A 24 21.79 9.88 30.07
CA LYS A 24 22.43 9.45 31.31
C LYS A 24 21.36 9.09 32.35
N MET A 25 21.37 7.86 32.85
CA MET A 25 20.87 7.53 34.18
C MET A 25 22.06 7.24 35.10
N GLY A 26 22.06 7.91 36.26
CA GLY A 26 22.71 7.55 37.54
C GLY A 26 24.10 6.93 37.53
N ALA A 27 25.09 7.69 38.01
CA ALA A 27 26.34 7.13 38.53
C ALA A 27 26.03 6.32 39.80
N ALA A 28 26.34 5.02 39.79
CA ALA A 28 26.38 4.18 40.98
C ALA A 28 27.83 3.75 41.23
N GLU A 29 28.21 3.89 42.49
CA GLU A 29 29.48 3.57 43.15
C GLU A 29 30.19 2.30 42.63
N VAL A 30 31.51 2.38 42.47
CA VAL A 30 32.36 1.20 42.17
C VAL A 30 32.58 0.40 43.47
N PRO A 31 32.15 -0.87 43.58
CA PRO A 31 32.41 -1.65 44.79
C PRO A 31 33.86 -2.15 44.86
N ARG A 32 34.44 -1.98 46.05
CA ARG A 32 35.77 -2.43 46.48
C ARG A 32 35.89 -3.96 46.42
N VAL A 33 36.92 -4.48 45.75
CA VAL A 33 37.23 -5.92 45.64
C VAL A 33 37.70 -6.48 46.99
N GLN A 34 37.05 -7.54 47.49
CA GLN A 34 37.56 -8.38 48.57
C GLN A 34 38.27 -9.63 48.00
N PRO A 35 39.29 -10.19 48.70
CA PRO A 35 40.04 -11.34 48.21
C PRO A 35 39.23 -12.65 48.27
N TYR A 36 39.47 -13.48 47.26
CA TYR A 36 38.76 -14.71 46.90
C TYR A 36 38.98 -15.85 47.91
N SER A 37 37.89 -16.44 48.42
CA SER A 37 37.89 -17.74 49.11
C SER A 37 37.48 -18.83 48.11
N GLY A 38 38.36 -19.81 47.92
CA GLY A 38 38.19 -20.89 46.95
C GLY A 38 37.16 -21.91 47.41
N ASN A 39 36.06 -22.02 46.64
CA ASN A 39 35.37 -23.27 46.27
C ASN A 39 34.02 -22.95 45.60
N GLN A 40 34.03 -22.56 44.33
CA GLN A 40 32.85 -22.65 43.46
C GLN A 40 33.21 -23.10 42.04
N PRO A 41 32.41 -23.97 41.41
CA PRO A 41 32.64 -24.47 40.06
C PRO A 41 32.49 -23.37 39.00
N LEU A 42 33.30 -23.50 37.93
CA LEU A 42 33.44 -22.57 36.82
C LEU A 42 32.15 -22.51 35.97
N LEU A 43 31.59 -21.29 35.83
CA LEU A 43 30.69 -20.82 34.75
C LEU A 43 29.25 -21.39 34.69
N GLN A 44 28.35 -20.85 35.53
CA GLN A 44 26.97 -20.59 35.11
C GLN A 44 26.83 -19.08 34.89
N ALA A 45 26.91 -18.63 33.64
CA ALA A 45 26.58 -17.26 33.29
C ALA A 45 25.05 -17.07 33.39
N THR A 46 24.56 -16.67 34.55
CA THR A 46 23.23 -16.07 34.67
C THR A 46 23.28 -14.69 34.02
N HIS A 47 23.22 -14.66 32.69
CA HIS A 47 22.70 -13.48 32.02
C HIS A 47 21.24 -13.37 32.44
N PRO A 48 20.77 -12.22 32.98
CA PRO A 48 19.34 -11.97 32.94
C PRO A 48 18.92 -12.12 31.46
N PRO A 49 17.79 -12.77 31.16
CA PRO A 49 17.30 -12.74 29.79
C PRO A 49 17.27 -11.27 29.40
N LEU A 50 17.92 -10.93 28.29
CA LEU A 50 17.60 -9.71 27.57
C LEU A 50 16.10 -9.80 27.39
N SER A 51 15.35 -9.08 28.23
CA SER A 51 13.94 -8.89 28.03
C SER A 51 13.86 -8.36 26.61
N ALA A 52 13.42 -9.22 25.70
CA ALA A 52 12.81 -8.75 24.47
C ALA A 52 11.86 -7.63 24.90
N PRO A 53 11.83 -6.48 24.21
CA PRO A 53 10.83 -5.48 24.52
C PRO A 53 9.50 -6.23 24.54
N SER A 54 8.84 -6.24 25.71
CA SER A 54 7.56 -6.91 25.87
C SER A 54 6.67 -6.48 24.71
N PRO A 55 5.93 -7.40 24.05
CA PRO A 55 4.96 -7.02 23.02
C PRO A 55 3.80 -6.20 23.58
N ASP A 56 3.82 -5.89 24.88
CA ASP A 56 2.92 -4.97 25.56
C ASP A 56 3.39 -3.51 25.37
N ALA A 57 3.43 -3.05 24.11
CA ALA A 57 3.18 -1.64 23.89
C ALA A 57 1.67 -1.44 24.07
N ASP A 58 1.29 -1.21 25.33
CA ASP A 58 0.01 -0.65 25.75
C ASP A 58 -0.66 0.10 24.61
N GLY A 59 -1.91 -0.24 24.32
CA GLY A 59 -2.76 0.47 23.37
C GLY A 59 -2.86 1.95 23.74
N GLU A 60 -1.88 2.75 23.32
CA GLU A 60 -1.85 4.19 23.59
C GLU A 60 -3.08 4.78 22.90
N ASN A 61 -4.04 5.24 23.72
CA ASN A 61 -5.25 5.88 23.24
C ASN A 61 -4.89 7.11 22.40
N GLY A 62 -4.91 6.95 21.07
CA GLY A 62 -4.54 8.00 20.10
C GLY A 62 -5.35 9.28 20.20
N THR A 63 -6.51 9.23 20.88
CA THR A 63 -7.36 10.38 21.20
C THR A 63 -6.71 11.37 22.17
N LYS A 64 -5.72 10.91 22.96
CA LYS A 64 -4.90 11.76 23.85
C LYS A 64 -3.98 12.71 23.09
N TYR A 65 -3.71 12.42 21.82
CA TYR A 65 -2.78 13.17 20.99
C TYR A 65 -3.50 14.15 20.06
N SER A 66 -2.90 15.34 19.86
CA SER A 66 -3.36 16.33 18.89
C SER A 66 -3.43 15.75 17.47
N MET A 67 -4.27 16.32 16.60
CA MET A 67 -4.50 15.82 15.24
C MET A 67 -3.24 15.79 14.36
N PHE A 68 -2.23 16.61 14.65
CA PHE A 68 -0.97 16.64 13.91
C PHE A 68 0.13 15.75 14.53
N ASN A 69 -0.19 15.00 15.59
CA ASN A 69 0.80 14.16 16.25
C ASN A 69 0.91 12.79 15.57
N LEU A 70 2.13 12.42 15.15
CA LEU A 70 2.41 11.15 14.48
C LEU A 70 1.98 9.92 15.32
N LYS A 71 2.09 9.99 16.65
CA LYS A 71 1.69 8.89 17.55
C LYS A 71 0.22 8.52 17.41
N ARG A 72 -0.65 9.48 17.06
CA ARG A 72 -2.08 9.24 16.82
C ARG A 72 -2.34 8.28 15.65
N TYR A 73 -1.48 8.30 14.63
CA TYR A 73 -1.65 7.54 13.40
C TYR A 73 -0.89 6.21 13.38
N ARG A 74 0.05 6.00 14.33
CA ARG A 74 0.90 4.78 14.39
C ARG A 74 0.08 3.49 14.29
N LYS A 75 -1.08 3.43 14.95
CA LYS A 75 -1.95 2.25 14.93
C LYS A 75 -2.40 1.81 13.54
N TYR A 76 -2.54 2.73 12.59
CA TYR A 76 -2.96 2.42 11.21
C TYR A 76 -1.84 1.84 10.34
N PHE A 77 -0.60 1.88 10.82
CA PHE A 77 0.60 1.39 10.12
C PHE A 77 1.30 0.26 10.88
N ASN A 78 0.82 -0.09 12.07
CA ASN A 78 1.34 -1.19 12.86
C ASN A 78 0.58 -2.48 12.50
N VAL A 79 0.94 -3.06 11.36
CA VAL A 79 0.23 -4.18 10.74
C VAL A 79 1.23 -5.20 10.24
N ASP A 80 0.93 -6.48 10.44
CA ASP A 80 1.80 -7.56 10.00
C ASP A 80 1.54 -7.96 8.54
N THR A 81 2.51 -8.62 7.93
CA THR A 81 2.37 -9.07 6.53
C THR A 81 1.20 -10.05 6.38
N GLU A 82 0.95 -10.88 7.39
CA GLU A 82 -0.17 -11.84 7.40
C GLU A 82 -1.53 -11.14 7.39
N ASP A 83 -1.66 -10.01 8.09
CA ASP A 83 -2.88 -9.19 8.08
C ASP A 83 -3.14 -8.63 6.68
N VAL A 84 -2.11 -8.10 6.01
CA VAL A 84 -2.25 -7.53 4.66
C VAL A 84 -2.65 -8.62 3.67
N LEU A 85 -1.98 -9.78 3.71
CA LEU A 85 -2.28 -10.89 2.80
C LEU A 85 -3.67 -11.47 3.04
N SER A 86 -4.07 -11.66 4.29
CA SER A 86 -5.42 -12.14 4.63
C SER A 86 -6.50 -11.15 4.17
N ARG A 87 -6.28 -9.84 4.34
CA ARG A 87 -7.20 -8.79 3.86
C ARG A 87 -7.28 -8.72 2.33
N MET A 88 -6.17 -8.89 1.63
CA MET A 88 -6.16 -9.01 0.17
C MET A 88 -6.93 -10.25 -0.30
N LEU A 89 -6.74 -11.39 0.38
CA LEU A 89 -7.45 -12.61 0.03
C LEU A 89 -8.94 -12.51 0.34
N ASP A 90 -9.30 -11.90 1.47
CA ASP A 90 -10.69 -11.64 1.85
C ASP A 90 -11.38 -10.70 0.85
N SER A 91 -10.69 -9.66 0.34
CA SER A 91 -11.29 -8.78 -0.65
C SER A 91 -11.41 -9.40 -2.04
N VAL A 92 -10.55 -10.36 -2.39
CA VAL A 92 -10.53 -11.04 -3.70
C VAL A 92 -11.44 -12.27 -3.72
N VAL A 93 -11.24 -13.20 -2.79
CA VAL A 93 -11.95 -14.49 -2.74
C VAL A 93 -13.21 -14.37 -1.90
N GLY A 94 -13.14 -13.62 -0.81
CA GLY A 94 -14.29 -13.32 0.06
C GLY A 94 -15.14 -12.15 -0.42
N PHE A 95 -15.04 -11.71 -1.68
CA PHE A 95 -15.70 -10.49 -2.18
C PHE A 95 -17.23 -10.44 -1.95
N PHE A 96 -17.88 -11.60 -1.85
CA PHE A 96 -19.31 -11.75 -1.57
C PHE A 96 -19.66 -11.67 -0.08
N ARG A 97 -18.66 -11.68 0.81
CA ARG A 97 -18.82 -11.52 2.25
C ARG A 97 -18.81 -10.03 2.59
N ALA A 98 -19.85 -9.58 3.28
CA ALA A 98 -20.03 -8.19 3.69
C ALA A 98 -19.40 -7.90 5.07
N ASP A 99 -18.46 -8.74 5.52
CA ASP A 99 -17.89 -8.74 6.88
C ASP A 99 -16.55 -7.99 6.98
N PHE A 100 -15.95 -7.56 5.86
CA PHE A 100 -14.66 -6.89 5.86
C PHE A 100 -14.70 -5.55 6.61
N LEU A 101 -15.77 -4.76 6.42
CA LEU A 101 -15.93 -3.50 7.12
C LEU A 101 -16.07 -3.70 8.64
N GLU A 102 -16.75 -4.77 9.04
CA GLU A 102 -16.91 -5.16 10.45
C GLU A 102 -15.57 -5.61 11.04
N LYS A 103 -14.86 -6.54 10.38
CA LYS A 103 -13.53 -7.04 10.75
C LYS A 103 -12.49 -5.92 10.93
N THR A 104 -12.61 -4.85 10.14
CA THR A 104 -11.67 -3.72 10.16
C THR A 104 -12.12 -2.56 11.04
N THR A 105 -13.18 -2.71 11.84
CA THR A 105 -13.68 -1.63 12.71
C THR A 105 -12.65 -1.14 13.71
N ASP A 106 -12.01 -2.06 14.42
CA ASP A 106 -11.01 -1.72 15.44
C ASP A 106 -9.57 -1.78 14.92
N SER A 107 -9.37 -2.34 13.72
CA SER A 107 -8.07 -2.68 13.16
C SER A 107 -7.85 -2.17 11.73
N ALA A 108 -8.60 -1.16 11.28
CA ALA A 108 -8.40 -0.55 9.97
C ALA A 108 -6.95 -0.11 9.77
N ASP A 109 -6.40 -0.34 8.58
CA ASP A 109 -5.04 0.04 8.24
C ASP A 109 -4.96 0.94 7.02
N LEU A 110 -3.87 1.70 6.95
CA LEU A 110 -3.54 2.56 5.81
C LEU A 110 -2.26 2.08 5.10
N TYR A 111 -1.56 1.10 5.67
CA TYR A 111 -0.34 0.52 5.10
C TYR A 111 -0.65 -0.28 3.83
N GLY A 112 -1.58 -1.23 3.90
CA GLY A 112 -2.00 -2.06 2.77
C GLY A 112 -2.54 -1.24 1.60
N PRO A 113 -3.54 -0.35 1.80
CA PRO A 113 -4.05 0.54 0.75
C PRO A 113 -2.97 1.37 0.04
N PHE A 114 -2.02 1.91 0.81
CA PHE A 114 -0.91 2.69 0.28
C PHE A 114 -0.03 1.85 -0.66
N TRP A 115 0.34 0.64 -0.23
CA TRP A 115 1.17 -0.25 -1.04
C TRP A 115 0.43 -0.84 -2.23
N ILE A 116 -0.84 -1.23 -2.08
CA ILE A 116 -1.66 -1.70 -3.19
C ILE A 116 -1.75 -0.63 -4.29
N ALA A 117 -2.05 0.62 -3.92
CA ALA A 117 -2.08 1.73 -4.87
C ALA A 117 -0.70 1.94 -5.52
N THR A 118 0.38 1.96 -4.75
CA THR A 118 1.76 2.11 -5.27
C THR A 118 2.13 1.00 -6.25
N THR A 119 1.83 -0.25 -5.91
CA THR A 119 2.08 -1.40 -6.78
C THR A 119 1.29 -1.28 -8.07
N LEU A 120 0.03 -0.87 -8.01
CA LEU A 120 -0.78 -0.66 -9.21
C LEU A 120 -0.26 0.49 -10.08
N VAL A 121 0.27 1.56 -9.48
CA VAL A 121 0.93 2.64 -10.24
C VAL A 121 2.09 2.08 -11.07
N PHE A 122 2.97 1.32 -10.43
CA PHE A 122 4.13 0.75 -11.09
C PHE A 122 3.73 -0.32 -12.12
N VAL A 123 2.93 -1.31 -11.70
CA VAL A 123 2.50 -2.42 -12.55
C VAL A 123 1.68 -1.93 -13.72
N GLY A 124 0.72 -1.01 -13.54
CA GLY A 124 -0.07 -0.45 -14.62
C GLY A 124 0.78 0.27 -15.67
N ALA A 125 1.73 1.10 -15.23
CA ALA A 125 2.65 1.80 -16.13
C ALA A 125 3.58 0.84 -16.89
N VAL A 126 4.18 -0.13 -16.19
CA VAL A 126 5.11 -1.10 -16.79
C VAL A 126 4.39 -2.05 -17.74
N THR A 127 3.32 -2.71 -17.30
CA THR A 127 2.56 -3.66 -18.12
C THR A 127 1.95 -2.97 -19.34
N GLY A 128 1.39 -1.77 -19.16
CA GLY A 128 0.81 -0.99 -20.25
C GLY A 128 1.83 -0.46 -21.26
N ASN A 129 3.08 -0.19 -20.87
CA ASN A 129 4.16 0.14 -21.80
C ASN A 129 4.71 -1.13 -22.48
N TYR A 130 4.95 -2.19 -21.71
CA TYR A 130 5.50 -3.45 -22.21
C TYR A 130 4.59 -4.06 -23.27
N ALA A 131 3.29 -4.10 -23.03
CA ALA A 131 2.37 -4.72 -23.95
C ALA A 131 2.13 -3.87 -25.22
N ASN A 132 2.26 -2.54 -25.11
CA ASN A 132 2.35 -1.65 -26.28
C ASN A 132 3.62 -1.94 -27.11
N TYR A 133 4.77 -2.17 -26.46
CA TYR A 133 6.00 -2.57 -27.13
C TYR A 133 5.89 -3.94 -27.83
N VAL A 134 5.26 -4.93 -27.19
CA VAL A 134 4.98 -6.23 -27.82
C VAL A 134 4.11 -6.05 -29.07
N SER A 135 3.08 -5.21 -28.99
CA SER A 135 2.21 -4.87 -30.13
C SER A 135 3.00 -4.21 -31.26
N TYR A 136 3.87 -3.25 -30.91
CA TYR A 136 4.75 -2.56 -31.84
C TYR A 136 5.65 -3.55 -32.59
N LYS A 137 6.32 -4.47 -31.87
CA LYS A 137 7.17 -5.50 -32.51
C LYS A 137 6.37 -6.42 -33.42
N ALA A 138 5.19 -6.87 -33.00
CA ALA A 138 4.36 -7.75 -33.80
C ALA A 138 3.98 -7.10 -35.15
N LYS A 139 3.57 -5.82 -35.15
CA LYS A 139 3.19 -5.08 -36.36
C LYS A 139 4.35 -4.88 -37.34
N HIS A 140 5.56 -4.64 -36.83
CA HIS A 140 6.71 -4.31 -37.66
C HIS A 140 7.59 -5.52 -38.01
N SER A 141 7.38 -6.68 -37.37
CA SER A 141 8.09 -7.93 -37.70
C SER A 141 7.86 -8.43 -39.14
N GLN A 142 6.81 -7.94 -39.80
CA GLN A 142 6.43 -8.35 -41.16
C GLN A 142 7.00 -7.43 -42.26
N GLN A 143 7.74 -6.36 -41.91
CA GLN A 143 8.29 -5.39 -42.87
C GLN A 143 9.81 -5.21 -42.66
N PRO A 144 10.65 -6.15 -43.14
CA PRO A 144 12.09 -6.12 -42.92
C PRO A 144 12.83 -4.98 -43.63
N ASP A 145 12.26 -4.43 -44.71
CA ASP A 145 12.91 -3.40 -45.55
C ASP A 145 12.34 -1.98 -45.34
N ALA A 146 11.40 -1.80 -44.40
CA ALA A 146 10.81 -0.51 -44.10
C ALA A 146 11.59 0.22 -43.00
N GLU A 147 11.74 1.54 -43.13
CA GLU A 147 12.29 2.38 -42.06
C GLU A 147 11.32 2.37 -40.87
N LEU A 148 11.67 1.61 -39.82
CA LEU A 148 10.78 1.37 -38.68
C LEU A 148 10.76 2.58 -37.74
N PRO A 149 9.57 3.06 -37.32
CA PRO A 149 9.49 4.16 -36.37
C PRO A 149 9.99 3.73 -35.00
N THR A 150 10.97 4.43 -34.42
CA THR A 150 11.52 4.11 -33.09
C THR A 150 10.41 4.09 -32.03
N TRP A 151 10.37 3.03 -31.21
CA TRP A 151 9.45 2.92 -30.09
C TRP A 151 9.98 3.70 -28.87
N TYR A 152 9.11 4.48 -28.24
CA TYR A 152 9.44 5.26 -27.05
C TYR A 152 8.55 4.85 -25.86
N TYR A 153 9.15 4.81 -24.68
CA TYR A 153 8.43 4.58 -23.42
C TYR A 153 7.59 5.81 -23.07
N ASN A 154 6.30 5.60 -22.77
CA ASN A 154 5.43 6.68 -22.32
C ASN A 154 5.55 6.84 -20.79
N VAL A 155 6.30 7.86 -20.37
CA VAL A 155 6.54 8.21 -18.96
C VAL A 155 5.29 8.74 -18.26
N ASP A 156 4.38 9.38 -18.99
CA ASP A 156 3.17 9.98 -18.43
C ASP A 156 2.25 8.92 -17.82
N LYS A 157 2.32 7.67 -18.29
CA LYS A 157 1.57 6.55 -17.71
C LYS A 157 1.80 6.41 -16.20
N VAL A 158 2.98 6.75 -15.68
CA VAL A 158 3.24 6.72 -14.23
C VAL A 158 2.42 7.78 -13.51
N GLY A 159 2.44 9.02 -14.01
CA GLY A 159 1.68 10.14 -13.45
C GLY A 159 0.17 9.90 -13.53
N TYR A 160 -0.34 9.44 -14.67
CA TYR A 160 -1.76 9.11 -14.82
C TYR A 160 -2.18 7.93 -13.95
N SER A 161 -1.33 6.91 -13.77
CA SER A 161 -1.63 5.81 -12.84
C SER A 161 -1.69 6.32 -11.41
N ALA A 162 -0.76 7.19 -11.01
CA ALA A 162 -0.75 7.79 -9.67
C ALA A 162 -2.03 8.59 -9.43
N ALA A 163 -2.41 9.45 -10.38
CA ALA A 163 -3.66 10.20 -10.31
C ALA A 163 -4.88 9.27 -10.22
N LEU A 164 -4.91 8.18 -11.00
CA LEU A 164 -6.01 7.23 -11.03
C LEU A 164 -6.15 6.48 -9.70
N PHE A 165 -5.11 5.80 -9.23
CA PHE A 165 -5.21 4.93 -8.06
C PHE A 165 -5.26 5.71 -6.75
N TYR A 166 -4.42 6.73 -6.57
CA TYR A 166 -4.48 7.58 -5.37
C TYR A 166 -5.71 8.49 -5.37
N GLY A 167 -6.13 8.97 -6.54
CA GLY A 167 -7.39 9.71 -6.66
C GLY A 167 -8.59 8.82 -6.32
N TYR A 168 -8.61 7.58 -6.79
CA TYR A 168 -9.67 6.64 -6.47
C TYR A 168 -9.71 6.27 -4.99
N VAL A 169 -8.60 5.83 -4.39
CA VAL A 169 -8.58 5.45 -2.97
C VAL A 169 -8.76 6.68 -2.08
N GLY A 170 -8.00 7.74 -2.33
CA GLY A 170 -7.97 8.93 -1.49
C GLY A 170 -9.20 9.82 -1.68
N VAL A 171 -9.37 10.40 -2.87
CA VAL A 171 -10.39 11.43 -3.14
C VAL A 171 -11.79 10.82 -3.18
N ILE A 172 -12.01 9.75 -3.95
CA ILE A 172 -13.34 9.13 -4.02
C ILE A 172 -13.73 8.50 -2.67
N GLY A 173 -12.79 7.85 -1.98
CA GLY A 173 -13.00 7.38 -0.61
C GLY A 173 -13.36 8.50 0.36
N LEU A 174 -12.68 9.65 0.28
CA LEU A 174 -12.99 10.83 1.10
C LEU A 174 -14.39 11.39 0.81
N LEU A 175 -14.80 11.46 -0.47
CA LEU A 175 -16.14 11.90 -0.86
C LEU A 175 -17.23 10.95 -0.34
N LEU A 176 -16.99 9.64 -0.37
CA LEU A 176 -17.89 8.68 0.24
C LEU A 176 -17.95 8.89 1.76
N PHE A 177 -16.81 8.99 2.45
CA PHE A 177 -16.77 9.24 3.89
C PHE A 177 -17.52 10.52 4.27
N ALA A 178 -17.29 11.62 3.55
CA ALA A 178 -18.01 12.87 3.69
C ALA A 178 -19.53 12.69 3.57
N SER A 179 -19.96 11.95 2.54
CA SER A 179 -21.38 11.62 2.32
C SER A 179 -21.96 10.80 3.48
N LEU A 180 -21.26 9.74 3.90
CA LEU A 180 -21.64 8.90 5.03
C LEU A 180 -21.72 9.69 6.34
N LYS A 181 -20.77 10.59 6.58
CA LYS A 181 -20.68 11.37 7.82
C LYS A 181 -21.72 12.48 7.90
N TRP A 182 -21.89 13.24 6.83
CA TRP A 182 -22.76 14.42 6.82
C TRP A 182 -24.21 14.10 6.47
N LEU A 183 -24.46 13.20 5.52
CA LEU A 183 -25.83 12.88 5.08
C LEU A 183 -26.46 11.80 5.95
N PHE A 184 -25.66 10.81 6.37
CA PHE A 184 -26.17 9.61 7.04
C PHE A 184 -25.68 9.47 8.48
N LYS A 185 -24.91 10.43 9.01
CA LYS A 185 -24.38 10.41 10.38
C LYS A 185 -23.74 9.08 10.79
N SER A 186 -23.14 8.38 9.82
CA SER A 186 -22.52 7.08 10.04
C SER A 186 -21.34 7.17 11.01
N THR A 187 -21.11 6.07 11.74
CA THR A 187 -19.97 5.91 12.66
C THR A 187 -18.71 5.39 11.98
N VAL A 188 -18.80 5.01 10.70
CA VAL A 188 -17.65 4.53 9.90
C VAL A 188 -16.56 5.59 9.88
N SER A 189 -15.33 5.17 10.20
CA SER A 189 -14.16 6.04 10.19
C SER A 189 -13.58 6.21 8.79
N LEU A 190 -12.90 7.34 8.54
CA LEU A 190 -12.21 7.57 7.26
C LEU A 190 -11.16 6.50 6.96
N ALA A 191 -10.47 6.00 8.00
CA ALA A 191 -9.49 4.94 7.87
C ALA A 191 -10.12 3.63 7.38
N GLN A 192 -11.31 3.26 7.87
CA GLN A 192 -12.05 2.09 7.36
C GLN A 192 -12.44 2.27 5.88
N VAL A 193 -12.84 3.48 5.47
CA VAL A 193 -13.21 3.74 4.08
C VAL A 193 -11.99 3.57 3.17
N TRP A 194 -10.87 4.21 3.49
CA TRP A 194 -9.63 4.09 2.72
C TRP A 194 -9.06 2.67 2.75
N CYS A 195 -9.14 1.97 3.89
CA CYS A 195 -8.81 0.55 4.01
C CYS A 195 -9.58 -0.28 2.99
N THR A 196 -10.92 -0.23 3.06
CA THR A 196 -11.81 -1.02 2.19
C THR A 196 -11.60 -0.66 0.71
N TYR A 197 -11.48 0.62 0.37
CA TYR A 197 -11.20 1.06 -1.00
C TYR A 197 -9.85 0.56 -1.51
N GLY A 198 -8.79 0.64 -0.71
CA GLY A 198 -7.47 0.13 -1.08
C GLY A 198 -7.49 -1.36 -1.36
N TYR A 199 -8.00 -2.17 -0.43
CA TYR A 199 -8.03 -3.63 -0.61
C TYR A 199 -8.95 -4.09 -1.74
N SER A 200 -9.99 -3.32 -2.08
CA SER A 200 -10.83 -3.61 -3.25
C SER A 200 -10.03 -3.62 -4.56
N LEU A 201 -8.92 -2.88 -4.63
CA LEU A 201 -8.12 -2.80 -5.84
C LEU A 201 -7.08 -3.92 -5.98
N SER A 202 -6.87 -4.73 -4.94
CA SER A 202 -5.84 -5.78 -4.93
C SER A 202 -5.94 -6.74 -6.11
N LEU A 203 -7.17 -7.09 -6.55
CA LEU A 203 -7.40 -7.98 -7.69
C LEU A 203 -6.86 -7.43 -9.02
N PHE A 204 -6.76 -6.10 -9.17
CA PHE A 204 -6.21 -5.51 -10.38
C PHE A 204 -4.70 -5.76 -10.53
N ILE A 205 -3.99 -6.08 -9.43
CA ILE A 205 -2.55 -6.37 -9.48
C ILE A 205 -2.28 -7.62 -10.35
N PRO A 206 -2.78 -8.82 -10.01
CA PRO A 206 -2.54 -10.00 -10.84
C PRO A 206 -3.17 -9.86 -12.24
N ILE A 207 -4.35 -9.24 -12.35
CA ILE A 207 -5.04 -9.05 -13.63
C ILE A 207 -4.21 -8.20 -14.61
N SER A 208 -3.48 -7.19 -14.11
CA SER A 208 -2.62 -6.35 -14.95
C SER A 208 -1.51 -7.15 -15.64
N PHE A 209 -0.97 -8.19 -15.00
CA PHE A 209 0.01 -9.09 -15.63
C PHE A 209 -0.63 -9.96 -16.71
N PHE A 210 -1.81 -10.54 -16.43
CA PHE A 210 -2.54 -11.33 -17.42
C PHE A 210 -2.97 -10.50 -18.64
N CYS A 211 -3.20 -9.19 -18.47
CA CYS A 211 -3.59 -8.34 -19.59
C CYS A 211 -2.48 -8.18 -20.64
N ILE A 212 -1.20 -8.46 -20.33
CA ILE A 212 -0.08 -8.37 -21.30
C ILE A 212 -0.31 -9.25 -22.54
N PHE A 213 -1.00 -10.39 -22.38
CA PHE A 213 -1.18 -11.35 -23.47
C PHE A 213 -2.03 -10.81 -24.64
N PRO A 214 -1.74 -11.21 -25.90
CA PRO A 214 -2.36 -10.68 -27.11
C PRO A 214 -3.78 -11.22 -27.40
N TYR A 215 -4.63 -11.30 -26.38
CA TYR A 215 -6.00 -11.80 -26.49
C TYR A 215 -7.01 -10.75 -26.06
N GLU A 216 -7.57 -10.01 -27.02
CA GLU A 216 -8.45 -8.86 -26.73
C GLU A 216 -9.68 -9.25 -25.91
N VAL A 217 -10.36 -10.33 -26.28
CA VAL A 217 -11.53 -10.83 -25.54
C VAL A 217 -11.16 -11.20 -24.10
N ALA A 218 -10.02 -11.86 -23.90
CA ALA A 218 -9.57 -12.24 -22.56
C ALA A 218 -9.30 -10.99 -21.70
N ARG A 219 -8.70 -9.93 -22.25
CA ARG A 219 -8.48 -8.68 -21.51
C ARG A 219 -9.79 -8.04 -21.08
N TRP A 220 -10.77 -7.93 -21.99
CA TRP A 220 -12.09 -7.42 -21.64
C TRP A 220 -12.74 -8.23 -20.53
N VAL A 221 -12.75 -9.57 -20.66
CA VAL A 221 -13.34 -10.46 -19.66
C VAL A 221 -12.64 -10.32 -18.31
N LEU A 222 -11.31 -10.30 -18.28
CA LEU A 222 -10.53 -10.17 -17.04
C LEU A 222 -10.75 -8.81 -16.36
N VAL A 223 -10.73 -7.70 -17.11
CA VAL A 223 -10.97 -6.37 -16.54
C VAL A 223 -12.42 -6.23 -16.07
N MET A 224 -13.40 -6.75 -16.81
CA MET A 224 -14.79 -6.76 -16.38
C MET A 224 -14.98 -7.60 -15.11
N ALA A 225 -14.41 -8.80 -15.06
CA ALA A 225 -14.48 -9.67 -13.88
C ALA A 225 -13.85 -8.99 -12.66
N ALA A 226 -12.66 -8.40 -12.81
CA ALA A 226 -12.00 -7.63 -11.75
C ALA A 226 -12.91 -6.49 -11.26
N THR A 227 -13.40 -5.65 -12.18
CA THR A 227 -14.25 -4.49 -11.86
C THR A 227 -15.55 -4.90 -11.18
N LEU A 228 -16.20 -5.98 -11.62
CA LEU A 228 -17.46 -6.43 -11.04
C LEU A 228 -17.24 -7.01 -9.64
N THR A 229 -16.21 -7.83 -9.45
CA THR A 229 -15.91 -8.44 -8.15
C THR A 229 -15.46 -7.39 -7.13
N SER A 230 -14.54 -6.48 -7.47
CA SER A 230 -14.12 -5.40 -6.58
C SER A 230 -15.22 -4.38 -6.32
N GLY A 231 -16.05 -4.09 -7.33
CA GLY A 231 -17.21 -3.22 -7.19
C GLY A 231 -18.26 -3.81 -6.26
N LEU A 232 -18.55 -5.10 -6.43
CA LEU A 232 -19.48 -5.81 -5.55
C LEU A 232 -18.95 -5.89 -4.12
N PHE A 233 -17.66 -6.15 -3.92
CA PHE A 233 -17.03 -6.11 -2.60
C PHE A 233 -17.26 -4.77 -1.89
N LEU A 234 -17.05 -3.64 -2.58
CA LEU A 234 -17.32 -2.32 -2.01
C LEU A 234 -18.81 -2.11 -1.71
N MET A 235 -19.68 -2.48 -2.66
CA MET A 235 -21.12 -2.28 -2.55
C MET A 235 -21.73 -3.09 -1.39
N LEU A 236 -21.22 -4.31 -1.15
CA LEU A 236 -21.64 -5.17 -0.05
C LEU A 236 -21.13 -4.66 1.30
N ASN A 237 -19.86 -4.26 1.40
CA ASN A 237 -19.28 -3.78 2.66
C ASN A 237 -19.88 -2.44 3.12
N PHE A 238 -20.21 -1.54 2.19
CA PHE A 238 -20.87 -0.29 2.54
C PHE A 238 -22.40 -0.38 2.54
N ARG A 239 -22.98 -1.57 2.30
CA ARG A 239 -24.44 -1.75 2.25
C ARG A 239 -25.10 -1.30 3.53
N GLN A 240 -24.68 -1.81 4.69
CA GLN A 240 -25.29 -1.48 5.98
C GLN A 240 -25.12 0.02 6.33
N PRO A 241 -23.91 0.61 6.26
CA PRO A 241 -23.73 2.05 6.48
C PRO A 241 -24.55 2.97 5.57
N ILE A 242 -24.86 2.54 4.35
CA ILE A 242 -25.61 3.32 3.36
C ILE A 242 -27.13 3.08 3.50
N PHE A 243 -27.58 1.82 3.52
CA PHE A 243 -29.01 1.50 3.46
C PHE A 243 -29.73 1.61 4.80
N ASP A 244 -29.11 1.19 5.90
CA ASP A 244 -29.78 1.12 7.20
C ASP A 244 -30.11 2.51 7.75
N VAL A 245 -29.41 3.54 7.27
CA VAL A 245 -29.61 4.93 7.70
C VAL A 245 -30.31 5.80 6.66
N ALA A 246 -30.14 5.52 5.36
CA ALA A 246 -30.61 6.42 4.31
C ALA A 246 -31.94 6.02 3.64
N GLY A 247 -32.35 4.74 3.73
CA GLY A 247 -33.54 4.25 3.02
C GLY A 247 -33.52 4.63 1.54
N ALA A 248 -34.54 5.34 1.04
CA ALA A 248 -34.62 5.78 -0.36
C ALA A 248 -33.49 6.75 -0.80
N LYS A 249 -32.85 7.46 0.14
CA LYS A 249 -31.73 8.38 -0.16
C LYS A 249 -30.40 7.65 -0.37
N ALA A 250 -30.34 6.33 -0.09
CA ALA A 250 -29.19 5.48 -0.36
C ALA A 250 -28.90 5.35 -1.87
N LEU A 251 -29.97 5.25 -2.66
CA LEU A 251 -29.89 4.90 -4.09
C LEU A 251 -28.92 5.76 -4.89
N PRO A 252 -28.96 7.11 -4.85
CA PRO A 252 -28.02 7.94 -5.63
C PRO A 252 -26.56 7.73 -5.23
N VAL A 253 -26.27 7.56 -3.94
CA VAL A 253 -24.89 7.31 -3.46
C VAL A 253 -24.39 5.96 -3.96
N TRP A 254 -25.24 4.94 -3.87
CA TRP A 254 -24.93 3.58 -4.31
C TRP A 254 -24.73 3.49 -5.83
N LEU A 255 -25.58 4.18 -6.61
CA LEU A 255 -25.44 4.30 -8.07
C LEU A 255 -24.16 5.05 -8.46
N LEU A 256 -23.89 6.18 -7.81
CA LEU A 256 -22.68 6.97 -8.06
C LEU A 256 -21.41 6.14 -7.78
N GLN A 257 -21.39 5.39 -6.67
CA GLN A 257 -20.30 4.49 -6.34
C GLN A 257 -20.10 3.42 -7.43
N GLY A 258 -21.19 2.79 -7.89
CA GLY A 258 -21.15 1.83 -8.99
C GLY A 258 -20.61 2.42 -10.29
N VAL A 259 -21.10 3.60 -10.69
CA VAL A 259 -20.64 4.31 -11.90
C VAL A 259 -19.16 4.68 -11.82
N LEU A 260 -18.70 5.19 -10.69
CA LEU A 260 -17.28 5.55 -10.49
C LEU A 260 -16.39 4.30 -10.55
N HIS A 261 -16.83 3.17 -10.00
CA HIS A 261 -16.06 1.93 -10.03
C HIS A 261 -16.03 1.30 -11.43
N LEU A 262 -17.16 1.32 -12.16
CA LEU A 262 -17.19 0.94 -13.58
C LEU A 262 -16.29 1.86 -14.43
N GLY A 263 -16.29 3.17 -14.13
CA GLY A 263 -15.41 4.14 -14.75
C GLY A 263 -13.93 3.83 -14.54
N LEU A 264 -13.53 3.42 -13.33
CA LEU A 264 -12.17 2.96 -13.04
C LEU A 264 -11.78 1.78 -13.95
N GLY A 265 -12.62 0.74 -14.02
CA GLY A 265 -12.40 -0.41 -14.88
C GLY A 265 -12.29 -0.04 -16.36
N LEU A 266 -13.15 0.89 -16.82
CA LEU A 266 -13.14 1.37 -18.19
C LEU A 266 -11.87 2.17 -18.51
N VAL A 267 -11.41 3.03 -17.62
CA VAL A 267 -10.13 3.76 -17.78
C VAL A 267 -8.96 2.77 -17.84
N LEU A 268 -8.95 1.76 -16.96
CA LEU A 268 -7.91 0.72 -17.00
C LEU A 268 -7.90 -0.02 -18.35
N LYS A 269 -9.06 -0.43 -18.86
CA LYS A 269 -9.13 -1.03 -20.19
C LYS A 269 -8.65 -0.05 -21.26
N LEU A 270 -9.31 1.08 -21.41
CA LEU A 270 -9.14 1.95 -22.58
C LEU A 270 -7.80 2.69 -22.60
N TYR A 271 -7.20 2.99 -21.44
CA TYR A 271 -5.94 3.73 -21.37
C TYR A 271 -4.73 2.83 -21.20
N PHE A 272 -4.81 1.83 -20.31
CA PHE A 272 -3.67 0.97 -19.99
C PHE A 272 -3.64 -0.29 -20.84
N PHE A 273 -4.81 -0.87 -21.13
CA PHE A 273 -4.96 -2.14 -21.83
C PHE A 273 -5.58 -2.01 -23.23
N GLN A 274 -5.46 -0.85 -23.86
CA GLN A 274 -5.79 -0.66 -25.27
C GLN A 274 -4.51 -0.63 -26.09
N TYR A 275 -4.25 -1.75 -26.72
CA TYR A 275 -3.18 -1.98 -27.69
C TYR A 275 -3.65 -3.12 -28.59
N TRP A 276 -2.91 -3.43 -29.66
CA TRP A 276 -3.33 -4.13 -30.91
C TRP A 276 -4.13 -3.25 -31.87
#